data_AF-A0A2S8CKQ3-F1
#
_entry.id   AF-A0A2S8CKQ3-F1
#
_cell.length_a   1.000
_cell.length_b   1.000
_cell.length_c   1.000
_cell.angle_alpha   90.00
_cell.angle_beta   90.00
_cell.angle_gamma   90.00
#
_symmetry.space_group_name_H-M   'P 1'
#
loop_
_entity.id
_entity.type
_entity.pdbx_description
1 polymer ?
#
loop_
_entity_poly.entity_id
_entity_poly.type
_entity_poly.pdbx_seq_one_letter_code
_entity_poly.pdbx_strand_id
1 'polypeptide(L)'
;MTSEAELRTFFGIKSSQTLGRNDYGWLRVFRHKKLNDAGFFRITAAELKELSLREPRLMAKHDSTAARPWIFKELGLNIIPLSRFEYLVGKFDLFAKFPEPETLGPVRYMPFPDDIESLNPDDITSEAAALNASALSHILDDFLETSTLQATVAGRMSTGTIDVRLACGDFQVSKAQMEIDAGLESADVLGLIEAKNHLSDDLNIRQLYFPFRRFSQALTKPVAAVYQVYSNGIFHLYRFDFEDILRPESIRLVKSARYTLTPSSITLDVIDKLLKTVPIMAEPEAIPFPQADSFARVINLCEQLQDSELSVEAITENYDFTSRQTNYYTGAAKYLGLVNDTNRMWSLTDFGAKVMASERNERNVALIKALLRHEVFHAVLARALERGEVPDRATIVSIMEASNLELSQSTVTRRAGTVLSWVQWVWSLATTEELKL
;
A
#
# COMPACT_ATOMS: atom_id res chain seq x y z
N MET A 1 -32.95 -16.71 3.28
CA MET A 1 -31.53 -16.32 3.09
C MET A 1 -30.67 -17.49 3.51
N THR A 2 -29.68 -17.89 2.70
CA THR A 2 -28.70 -18.92 3.11
C THR A 2 -27.83 -18.36 4.23
N SER A 3 -27.70 -19.10 5.33
CA SER A 3 -26.86 -18.71 6.45
C SER A 3 -25.37 -18.81 6.10
N GLU A 4 -24.51 -18.08 6.83
CA GLU A 4 -23.06 -18.19 6.64
C GLU A 4 -22.54 -19.61 6.89
N ALA A 5 -23.09 -20.32 7.87
CA ALA A 5 -22.75 -21.71 8.16
C ALA A 5 -23.09 -22.64 6.98
N GLU A 6 -24.27 -22.47 6.36
CA GLU A 6 -24.65 -23.22 5.17
C GLU A 6 -23.74 -22.93 3.98
N LEU A 7 -23.34 -21.67 3.78
CA LEU A 7 -22.39 -21.29 2.71
C LEU A 7 -21.03 -21.97 2.93
N ARG A 8 -20.50 -21.95 4.16
CA ARG A 8 -19.22 -22.61 4.46
C ARG A 8 -19.27 -24.10 4.18
N THR A 9 -20.36 -24.78 4.58
CA THR A 9 -20.55 -26.21 4.31
C THR A 9 -20.66 -26.48 2.81
N PHE A 10 -21.46 -25.69 2.08
CA PHE A 10 -21.68 -25.89 0.65
C PHE A 10 -20.38 -25.74 -0.17
N PHE A 11 -19.51 -24.80 0.22
CA PHE A 11 -18.24 -24.54 -0.45
C PHE A 11 -17.02 -25.24 0.19
N GLY A 12 -17.24 -26.11 1.19
CA GLY A 12 -16.15 -26.86 1.83
C GLY A 12 -15.11 -26.01 2.58
N ILE A 13 -15.53 -24.86 3.13
CA ILE A 13 -14.62 -23.88 3.74
C ILE A 13 -14.24 -24.33 5.15
N LYS A 14 -12.94 -24.54 5.39
CA LYS A 14 -12.37 -24.94 6.70
C LYS A 14 -12.72 -23.93 7.79
N SER A 15 -12.96 -24.38 9.02
CA SER A 15 -13.27 -23.49 10.16
C SER A 15 -12.15 -22.48 10.49
N SER A 16 -10.89 -22.82 10.20
CA SER A 16 -9.74 -21.93 10.38
C SER A 16 -9.69 -20.75 9.40
N GLN A 17 -10.47 -20.77 8.31
CA GLN A 17 -10.50 -19.70 7.33
C GLN A 17 -11.40 -18.56 7.81
N THR A 18 -10.81 -17.40 8.08
CA THR A 18 -11.54 -16.16 8.34
C THR A 18 -12.10 -15.62 7.02
N LEU A 19 -13.38 -15.25 7.03
CA LEU A 19 -14.10 -14.65 5.90
C LEU A 19 -14.74 -13.33 6.36
N GLY A 20 -14.62 -12.30 5.53
CA GLY A 20 -15.29 -11.02 5.68
C GLY A 20 -16.65 -10.98 5.00
N ARG A 21 -17.31 -9.83 5.09
CA ARG A 21 -18.66 -9.62 4.52
C ARG A 21 -18.69 -9.76 3.00
N ASN A 22 -17.65 -9.29 2.31
CA ASN A 22 -17.53 -9.43 0.86
C ASN A 22 -17.32 -10.88 0.42
N ASP A 23 -16.63 -11.70 1.23
CA ASP A 23 -16.49 -13.13 0.98
C ASP A 23 -17.86 -13.81 0.95
N TYR A 24 -18.66 -13.63 2.00
CA TYR A 24 -20.00 -14.19 2.07
C TYR A 24 -20.92 -13.64 0.99
N GLY A 25 -20.81 -12.35 0.66
CA GLY A 25 -21.52 -11.74 -0.46
C GLY A 25 -21.26 -12.49 -1.76
N TRP A 26 -19.99 -12.77 -2.07
CA TRP A 26 -19.62 -13.50 -3.28
C TRP A 26 -19.99 -14.97 -3.24
N LEU A 27 -19.88 -15.66 -2.10
CA LEU A 27 -20.36 -17.04 -1.96
C LEU A 27 -21.86 -17.17 -2.29
N ARG A 28 -22.68 -16.17 -1.93
CA ARG A 28 -24.11 -16.14 -2.30
C ARG A 28 -24.31 -15.99 -3.80
N VAL A 29 -23.52 -15.15 -4.46
CA VAL A 29 -23.54 -15.02 -5.94
C VAL A 29 -23.19 -16.35 -6.59
N PHE A 30 -22.11 -17.02 -6.14
CA PHE A 30 -21.66 -18.30 -6.69
C PHE A 30 -22.57 -19.49 -6.41
N ARG A 31 -23.60 -19.36 -5.56
CA ARG A 31 -24.68 -20.37 -5.50
C ARG A 31 -25.57 -20.34 -6.74
N HIS A 32 -25.69 -19.19 -7.40
CA HIS A 32 -26.61 -18.96 -8.51
C HIS A 32 -25.88 -18.78 -9.85
N LYS A 33 -24.64 -18.29 -9.82
CA LYS A 33 -23.81 -18.07 -11.00
C LYS A 33 -22.76 -19.15 -11.14
N LYS A 34 -22.48 -19.53 -12.39
CA LYS A 34 -21.39 -20.42 -12.78
C LYS A 34 -20.66 -19.78 -13.96
N LEU A 35 -19.36 -20.07 -14.09
CA LEU A 35 -18.59 -19.70 -15.27
C LEU A 35 -19.14 -20.47 -16.48
N ASN A 36 -19.18 -19.84 -17.64
CA ASN A 36 -19.41 -20.50 -18.92
C ASN A 36 -18.16 -21.28 -19.38
N ASP A 37 -18.24 -21.93 -20.55
CA ASP A 37 -17.13 -22.69 -21.13
C ASP A 37 -15.89 -21.82 -21.44
N ALA A 38 -16.09 -20.52 -21.66
CA ALA A 38 -15.03 -19.53 -21.84
C ALA A 38 -14.44 -19.00 -20.52
N GLY A 39 -14.90 -19.49 -19.36
CA GLY A 39 -14.34 -19.16 -18.06
C GLY A 39 -14.78 -17.81 -17.48
N PHE A 40 -15.97 -17.30 -17.85
CA PHE A 40 -16.53 -16.06 -17.29
C PHE A 40 -18.05 -16.10 -17.12
N PHE A 41 -18.61 -15.14 -16.39
CA PHE A 41 -20.03 -14.76 -16.46
C PHE A 41 -20.19 -13.24 -16.37
N ARG A 42 -21.35 -12.74 -16.82
CA ARG A 42 -21.76 -11.34 -16.63
C ARG A 42 -22.79 -11.26 -15.52
N ILE A 43 -22.76 -10.14 -14.79
CA ILE A 43 -23.71 -9.86 -13.71
C ILE A 43 -24.04 -8.37 -13.71
N THR A 44 -25.33 -8.05 -13.65
CA THR A 44 -25.76 -6.65 -13.55
C THR A 44 -25.52 -6.13 -12.13
N ALA A 45 -25.41 -4.81 -11.96
CA ALA A 45 -25.30 -4.19 -10.64
C ALA A 45 -26.54 -4.50 -9.77
N ALA A 46 -27.73 -4.53 -10.38
CA ALA A 46 -28.98 -4.89 -9.67
C ALA A 46 -28.95 -6.35 -9.18
N GLU A 47 -28.56 -7.28 -10.05
CA GLU A 47 -28.45 -8.70 -9.71
C GLU A 47 -27.33 -8.94 -8.68
N LEU A 48 -26.19 -8.28 -8.81
CA LEU A 48 -25.10 -8.36 -7.83
C LEU A 48 -25.57 -7.89 -6.46
N LYS A 49 -26.33 -6.79 -6.40
CA LYS A 49 -26.91 -6.27 -5.16
C LYS A 49 -27.89 -7.26 -4.53
N GLU A 50 -28.80 -7.79 -5.33
CA GLU A 50 -29.83 -8.73 -4.89
C GLU A 50 -29.21 -10.04 -4.35
N LEU A 51 -28.27 -10.64 -5.09
CA LEU A 51 -27.68 -11.92 -4.71
C LEU A 51 -26.72 -11.78 -3.53
N SER A 52 -25.90 -10.73 -3.51
CA SER A 52 -24.88 -10.55 -2.46
C SER A 52 -25.42 -9.95 -1.17
N LEU A 53 -26.58 -9.27 -1.23
CA LEU A 53 -27.08 -8.37 -0.18
C LEU A 53 -26.10 -7.25 0.20
N ARG A 54 -25.28 -6.82 -0.76
CA ARG A 54 -24.29 -5.75 -0.58
C ARG A 54 -24.36 -4.76 -1.74
N GLU A 55 -23.91 -3.53 -1.49
CA GLU A 55 -23.76 -2.55 -2.57
C GLU A 55 -22.73 -3.02 -3.60
N PRO A 56 -23.04 -3.00 -4.91
CA PRO A 56 -22.16 -3.47 -5.98
C PRO A 56 -20.77 -2.83 -5.95
N ARG A 57 -20.67 -1.54 -5.60
CA ARG A 57 -19.39 -0.83 -5.48
C ARG A 57 -18.46 -1.49 -4.45
N LEU A 58 -19.01 -1.95 -3.33
CA LEU A 58 -18.22 -2.61 -2.27
C LEU A 58 -17.82 -4.03 -2.67
N MET A 59 -18.69 -4.71 -3.43
CA MET A 59 -18.41 -6.04 -3.98
C MET A 59 -17.34 -6.03 -5.08
N ALA A 60 -17.19 -4.91 -5.79
CA ALA A 60 -16.23 -4.75 -6.90
C ALA A 60 -14.95 -3.98 -6.51
N LYS A 61 -14.83 -3.52 -5.25
CA LYS A 61 -13.64 -2.81 -4.73
C LYS A 61 -12.53 -3.82 -4.40
N HIS A 62 -11.74 -4.19 -5.41
CA HIS A 62 -10.56 -5.06 -5.26
C HIS A 62 -9.31 -4.25 -5.64
N ASP A 63 -8.81 -3.43 -4.73
CA ASP A 63 -7.72 -2.48 -5.05
C ASP A 63 -6.33 -3.16 -5.09
N SER A 64 -6.19 -4.31 -4.39
CA SER A 64 -5.02 -5.19 -4.40
C SER A 64 -5.40 -6.67 -4.54
N THR A 65 -4.42 -7.54 -4.82
CA THR A 65 -4.61 -9.00 -4.79
C THR A 65 -5.07 -9.47 -3.41
N ALA A 66 -4.57 -8.82 -2.35
CA ALA A 66 -4.91 -9.13 -0.96
C ALA A 66 -6.39 -8.83 -0.65
N ALA A 67 -6.97 -7.79 -1.25
CA ALA A 67 -8.36 -7.40 -1.08
C ALA A 67 -9.36 -8.32 -1.80
N ARG A 68 -8.89 -9.25 -2.65
CA ARG A 68 -9.80 -10.16 -3.36
C ARG A 68 -10.57 -11.09 -2.40
N PRO A 69 -11.87 -11.32 -2.65
CA PRO A 69 -12.65 -12.31 -1.91
C PRO A 69 -12.04 -13.71 -2.02
N TRP A 70 -12.22 -14.53 -0.99
CA TRP A 70 -11.72 -15.88 -0.88
C TRP A 70 -12.04 -16.73 -2.11
N ILE A 71 -13.31 -16.77 -2.54
CA ILE A 71 -13.71 -17.57 -3.71
C ILE A 71 -13.05 -17.09 -5.01
N PHE A 72 -12.68 -15.80 -5.10
CA PHE A 72 -11.93 -15.26 -6.24
C PHE A 72 -10.48 -15.75 -6.21
N LYS A 73 -9.86 -15.76 -5.03
CA LYS A 73 -8.50 -16.29 -4.84
C LYS A 73 -8.43 -17.79 -5.17
N GLU A 74 -9.37 -18.57 -4.66
CA GLU A 74 -9.41 -20.03 -4.88
C GLU A 74 -9.62 -20.40 -6.36
N LEU A 75 -10.43 -19.63 -7.08
CA LEU A 75 -10.77 -19.91 -8.47
C LEU A 75 -9.93 -19.15 -9.50
N GLY A 76 -9.01 -18.28 -9.04
CA GLY A 76 -8.21 -17.42 -9.91
C GLY A 76 -9.04 -16.42 -10.72
N LEU A 77 -10.07 -15.84 -10.09
CA LEU A 77 -11.03 -14.93 -10.74
C LEU A 77 -10.74 -13.47 -10.43
N ASN A 78 -11.16 -12.62 -11.35
CA ASN A 78 -11.15 -11.17 -11.23
C ASN A 78 -12.48 -10.57 -11.73
N ILE A 79 -12.70 -9.30 -11.42
CA ILE A 79 -13.90 -8.54 -11.79
C ILE A 79 -13.51 -7.24 -12.48
N ILE A 80 -14.23 -6.89 -13.54
CA ILE A 80 -14.09 -5.61 -14.22
C ILE A 80 -15.47 -5.07 -14.61
N PRO A 81 -15.76 -3.77 -14.43
CA PRO A 81 -16.99 -3.18 -14.95
C PRO A 81 -16.96 -3.13 -16.48
N LEU A 82 -18.02 -3.62 -17.12
CA LEU A 82 -18.28 -3.41 -18.55
C LEU A 82 -19.07 -2.13 -18.79
N SER A 83 -19.87 -1.69 -17.82
CA SER A 83 -20.59 -0.42 -17.86
C SER A 83 -20.88 0.07 -16.44
N ARG A 84 -21.70 1.12 -16.28
CA ARG A 84 -22.21 1.53 -14.95
C ARG A 84 -23.12 0.48 -14.30
N PHE A 85 -23.64 -0.46 -15.10
CA PHE A 85 -24.71 -1.36 -14.68
C PHE A 85 -24.34 -2.84 -14.84
N GLU A 86 -23.16 -3.16 -15.36
CA GLU A 86 -22.76 -4.53 -15.64
C GLU A 86 -21.28 -4.76 -15.33
N TYR A 87 -21.00 -5.91 -14.72
CA TYR A 87 -19.67 -6.40 -14.44
C TYR A 87 -19.42 -7.72 -15.15
N LEU A 88 -18.17 -7.94 -15.52
CA LEU A 88 -17.65 -9.23 -15.96
C LEU A 88 -16.85 -9.85 -14.82
N VAL A 89 -17.14 -11.11 -14.49
CA VAL A 89 -16.35 -11.92 -13.56
C VAL A 89 -15.76 -13.09 -14.35
N GLY A 90 -14.45 -13.29 -14.30
CA GLY A 90 -13.80 -14.34 -15.08
C GLY A 90 -12.32 -14.53 -14.79
N LYS A 91 -11.71 -15.45 -15.54
CA LYS A 91 -10.28 -15.78 -15.46
C LYS A 91 -9.47 -14.87 -16.39
N PHE A 92 -8.98 -13.77 -15.85
CA PHE A 92 -8.09 -12.80 -16.52
C PHE A 92 -7.31 -12.05 -15.44
N ASP A 93 -6.15 -11.46 -15.74
CA ASP A 93 -5.35 -10.73 -14.74
C ASP A 93 -5.66 -9.22 -14.74
N LEU A 94 -5.63 -8.60 -13.56
CA LEU A 94 -5.85 -7.17 -13.35
C LEU A 94 -4.95 -6.58 -12.26
N PHE A 95 -3.94 -7.31 -11.80
CA PHE A 95 -3.04 -6.82 -10.77
C PHE A 95 -1.60 -6.79 -11.28
N ALA A 96 -0.92 -5.68 -11.00
CA ALA A 96 0.49 -5.51 -11.32
C ALA A 96 1.27 -5.26 -10.03
N LYS A 97 2.33 -6.05 -9.82
CA LYS A 97 3.21 -5.87 -8.66
C LYS A 97 4.06 -4.63 -8.81
N PHE A 98 4.32 -3.96 -7.69
CA PHE A 98 5.37 -2.95 -7.64
C PHE A 98 6.75 -3.60 -7.76
N PRO A 99 7.75 -2.88 -8.29
CA PRO A 99 9.12 -3.38 -8.31
C PRO A 99 9.69 -3.45 -6.88
N GLU A 100 10.71 -4.27 -6.68
CA GLU A 100 11.36 -4.42 -5.37
C GLU A 100 12.00 -3.08 -4.93
N PRO A 101 11.95 -2.71 -3.64
CA PRO A 101 12.43 -1.40 -3.14
C PRO A 101 13.86 -1.04 -3.53
N GLU A 102 14.76 -2.04 -3.63
CA GLU A 102 16.17 -1.89 -3.98
C GLU A 102 16.35 -1.35 -5.41
N THR A 103 15.33 -1.48 -6.26
CA THR A 103 15.35 -1.03 -7.66
C THR A 103 14.90 0.41 -7.86
N LEU A 104 14.40 1.09 -6.82
CA LEU A 104 13.76 2.40 -6.93
C LEU A 104 14.73 3.59 -7.07
N GLY A 105 16.04 3.36 -7.10
CA GLY A 105 17.07 4.40 -7.17
C GLY A 105 17.11 5.28 -5.91
N PRO A 106 18.04 6.26 -5.80
CA PRO A 106 18.17 7.12 -4.63
C PRO A 106 16.93 8.00 -4.41
N VAL A 107 16.77 8.49 -3.19
CA VAL A 107 15.74 9.50 -2.87
C VAL A 107 16.23 10.86 -3.37
N ARG A 108 15.39 11.58 -4.10
CA ARG A 108 15.71 12.92 -4.64
C ARG A 108 15.06 13.99 -3.76
N TYR A 109 15.85 14.96 -3.33
CA TYR A 109 15.35 16.10 -2.57
C TYR A 109 14.83 17.16 -3.53
N MET A 110 13.56 17.53 -3.38
CA MET A 110 12.92 18.64 -4.08
C MET A 110 12.35 19.61 -3.05
N PRO A 111 12.93 20.82 -2.90
CA PRO A 111 12.45 21.77 -1.90
C PRO A 111 10.99 22.14 -2.15
N PHE A 112 10.21 22.24 -1.07
CA PHE A 112 8.87 22.79 -1.14
C PHE A 112 8.95 24.32 -1.32
N PRO A 113 8.08 24.96 -2.13
CA PRO A 113 8.10 26.40 -2.31
C PRO A 113 7.81 27.16 -1.01
N ASP A 114 8.64 28.17 -0.69
CA ASP A 114 8.55 28.95 0.56
C ASP A 114 7.36 29.93 0.60
N ASP A 115 6.72 30.20 -0.54
CA ASP A 115 5.62 31.17 -0.69
C ASP A 115 4.22 30.55 -0.60
N ILE A 116 4.13 29.27 -0.25
CA ILE A 116 2.87 28.54 -0.09
C ILE A 116 2.51 28.40 1.40
N GLU A 117 1.44 29.09 1.82
CA GLU A 117 0.95 29.04 3.21
C GLU A 117 -0.20 28.04 3.42
N SER A 118 -0.87 27.61 2.35
CA SER A 118 -2.09 26.78 2.41
C SER A 118 -1.83 25.28 2.52
N LEU A 119 -0.57 24.86 2.41
CA LEU A 119 -0.15 23.46 2.47
C LEU A 119 1.17 23.35 3.24
N ASN A 120 1.18 22.56 4.31
CA ASN A 120 2.37 22.34 5.11
C ASN A 120 3.12 21.08 4.62
N PRO A 121 4.38 21.19 4.15
CA PRO A 121 5.14 20.03 3.69
C PRO A 121 5.45 19.00 4.80
N ASP A 122 5.42 19.41 6.07
CA ASP A 122 5.68 18.53 7.21
C ASP A 122 4.41 17.80 7.70
N ASP A 123 3.23 18.20 7.23
CA ASP A 123 1.92 17.67 7.65
C ASP A 123 1.04 17.28 6.43
N ILE A 124 1.54 16.33 5.64
CA ILE A 124 0.82 15.77 4.49
C ILE A 124 0.12 14.48 4.93
N THR A 125 -1.18 14.55 5.15
CA THR A 125 -1.99 13.43 5.69
C THR A 125 -2.94 12.79 4.67
N SER A 126 -3.26 13.49 3.57
CA SER A 126 -4.21 13.01 2.56
C SER A 126 -3.59 12.80 1.18
N GLU A 127 -4.21 11.93 0.38
CA GLU A 127 -3.84 11.70 -1.03
C GLU A 127 -3.86 13.00 -1.84
N ALA A 128 -4.87 13.85 -1.64
CA ALA A 128 -4.99 15.14 -2.31
C ALA A 128 -3.89 16.12 -1.88
N ALA A 129 -3.55 16.18 -0.58
CA ALA A 129 -2.46 16.99 -0.08
C ALA A 129 -1.11 16.54 -0.65
N ALA A 130 -0.86 15.23 -0.70
CA ALA A 130 0.35 14.67 -1.30
C ALA A 130 0.44 15.01 -2.80
N LEU A 131 -0.65 14.86 -3.54
CA LEU A 131 -0.71 15.18 -4.96
C LEU A 131 -0.42 16.67 -5.21
N ASN A 132 -1.06 17.56 -4.46
CA ASN A 132 -0.79 19.00 -4.53
C ASN A 132 0.67 19.31 -4.19
N ALA A 133 1.22 18.68 -3.15
CA ALA A 133 2.60 18.91 -2.75
C ALA A 133 3.60 18.49 -3.84
N SER A 134 3.39 17.33 -4.45
CA SER A 134 4.22 16.84 -5.56
C SER A 134 4.10 17.68 -6.84
N ALA A 135 2.94 18.29 -7.10
CA ALA A 135 2.76 19.19 -8.23
C ALA A 135 3.45 20.54 -7.98
N LEU A 136 3.26 21.14 -6.80
CA LEU A 136 3.83 22.44 -6.42
C LEU A 136 5.36 22.41 -6.34
N SER A 137 5.94 21.30 -5.88
CA SER A 137 7.40 21.12 -5.75
C SER A 137 8.08 20.66 -7.04
N HIS A 138 7.37 20.65 -8.18
CA HIS A 138 7.88 20.19 -9.47
C HIS A 138 8.41 18.74 -9.49
N ILE A 139 8.05 17.91 -8.50
CA ILE A 139 8.37 16.47 -8.48
C ILE A 139 7.80 15.79 -9.73
N LEU A 140 6.55 16.11 -10.09
CA LEU A 140 5.88 15.51 -11.25
C LEU A 140 6.48 15.98 -12.58
N ASP A 141 6.99 17.20 -12.64
CA ASP A 141 7.67 17.75 -13.81
C ASP A 141 9.01 17.02 -14.06
N ASP A 142 9.83 16.88 -13.01
CA ASP A 142 11.09 16.11 -13.06
C ASP A 142 10.83 14.63 -13.38
N PHE A 143 9.82 14.04 -12.75
CA PHE A 143 9.51 12.63 -12.97
C PHE A 143 9.06 12.35 -14.41
N LEU A 144 8.25 13.24 -14.99
CA LEU A 144 7.78 13.12 -16.37
C LEU A 144 8.73 13.73 -17.41
N GLU A 145 9.84 14.34 -16.98
CA GLU A 145 10.87 14.94 -17.84
C GLU A 145 10.28 15.97 -18.82
N THR A 146 9.46 16.87 -18.31
CA THR A 146 8.65 17.81 -19.10
C THR A 146 8.72 19.23 -18.55
N SER A 147 8.31 20.21 -19.36
CA SER A 147 7.98 21.54 -18.86
C SER A 147 6.85 21.48 -17.84
N THR A 148 6.70 22.56 -17.05
CA THR A 148 5.68 22.72 -16.01
C THR A 148 4.31 22.20 -16.43
N LEU A 149 3.81 21.25 -15.65
CA LEU A 149 2.49 20.66 -15.83
C LEU A 149 1.41 21.57 -15.24
N GLN A 150 0.27 21.68 -15.93
CA GLN A 150 -0.90 22.43 -15.48
C GLN A 150 -2.06 21.49 -15.20
N ALA A 151 -2.80 21.69 -14.11
CA ALA A 151 -3.97 20.86 -13.83
C ALA A 151 -5.10 21.08 -14.84
N THR A 152 -5.57 19.99 -15.48
CA THR A 152 -6.58 20.07 -16.54
C THR A 152 -7.77 19.15 -16.36
N VAL A 153 -7.61 18.01 -15.68
CA VAL A 153 -8.71 17.05 -15.50
C VAL A 153 -8.65 16.38 -14.14
N ALA A 154 -9.79 16.26 -13.47
CA ALA A 154 -9.91 15.51 -12.22
C ALA A 154 -11.36 15.07 -11.99
N GLY A 155 -11.55 14.12 -11.08
CA GLY A 155 -12.84 13.66 -10.61
C GLY A 155 -13.48 12.55 -11.45
N ARG A 156 -14.76 12.30 -11.16
CA ARG A 156 -15.50 11.16 -11.71
C ARG A 156 -15.97 11.40 -13.13
N MET A 157 -15.71 10.44 -14.01
CA MET A 157 -16.19 10.48 -15.39
C MET A 157 -16.43 9.08 -15.97
N SER A 158 -16.89 9.02 -17.22
CA SER A 158 -17.10 7.77 -17.92
C SER A 158 -15.92 7.40 -18.81
N THR A 159 -15.67 6.11 -19.04
CA THR A 159 -14.70 5.60 -20.03
C THR A 159 -14.97 6.03 -21.47
N GLY A 160 -16.17 6.52 -21.80
CA GLY A 160 -16.61 6.51 -23.19
C GLY A 160 -16.77 5.05 -23.63
N THR A 161 -16.36 4.72 -24.86
CA THR A 161 -16.37 3.34 -25.36
C THR A 161 -14.94 2.90 -25.62
N ILE A 162 -14.51 1.85 -24.94
CA ILE A 162 -13.17 1.26 -25.14
C ILE A 162 -13.32 -0.24 -25.38
N ASP A 163 -12.58 -0.76 -26.36
CA ASP A 163 -12.47 -2.19 -26.58
C ASP A 163 -11.34 -2.75 -25.70
N VAL A 164 -11.59 -3.91 -25.09
CA VAL A 164 -10.71 -4.59 -24.14
C VAL A 164 -10.66 -6.07 -24.48
N ARG A 165 -9.45 -6.59 -24.65
CA ARG A 165 -9.17 -8.02 -24.79
C ARG A 165 -8.68 -8.56 -23.46
N LEU A 166 -9.38 -9.56 -22.95
CA LEU A 166 -9.03 -10.30 -21.75
C LEU A 166 -8.73 -11.75 -22.12
N ALA A 167 -8.08 -12.49 -21.23
CA ALA A 167 -7.78 -13.91 -21.45
C ALA A 167 -9.03 -14.76 -21.76
N CYS A 168 -10.21 -14.34 -21.28
CA CYS A 168 -11.48 -15.03 -21.49
C CYS A 168 -12.31 -14.52 -22.70
N GLY A 169 -11.80 -13.55 -23.48
CA GLY A 169 -12.45 -13.07 -24.70
C GLY A 169 -12.27 -11.56 -24.96
N ASP A 170 -12.87 -11.10 -26.06
CA ASP A 170 -12.94 -9.68 -26.41
C ASP A 170 -14.25 -9.05 -25.89
N PHE A 171 -14.14 -7.87 -25.30
CA PHE A 171 -15.25 -7.16 -24.67
C PHE A 171 -15.20 -5.67 -25.03
N GLN A 172 -16.36 -5.02 -24.94
CA GLN A 172 -16.44 -3.57 -25.03
C GLN A 172 -16.90 -3.02 -23.67
N VAL A 173 -16.11 -2.09 -23.14
CA VAL A 173 -16.46 -1.33 -21.94
C VAL A 173 -17.12 -0.03 -22.38
N SER A 174 -18.38 0.17 -21.99
CA SER A 174 -19.20 1.31 -22.40
C SER A 174 -19.67 2.11 -21.20
N LYS A 175 -19.20 3.36 -21.13
CA LYS A 175 -19.51 4.37 -20.12
C LYS A 175 -19.33 3.89 -18.68
N ALA A 176 -18.43 2.92 -18.42
CA ALA A 176 -18.07 2.52 -17.07
C ALA A 176 -17.54 3.74 -16.30
N GLN A 177 -17.84 3.80 -15.00
CA GLN A 177 -17.40 4.90 -14.16
C GLN A 177 -15.91 4.74 -13.81
N MET A 178 -15.14 5.79 -14.00
CA MET A 178 -13.77 5.95 -13.53
C MET A 178 -13.67 7.20 -12.66
N GLU A 179 -12.57 7.32 -11.93
CA GLU A 179 -12.18 8.49 -11.16
C GLU A 179 -10.71 8.78 -11.50
N ILE A 180 -10.34 10.06 -11.58
CA ILE A 180 -8.98 10.51 -11.85
C ILE A 180 -8.63 11.49 -10.73
N ASP A 181 -7.58 11.21 -9.97
CA ASP A 181 -7.20 12.09 -8.85
C ASP A 181 -6.63 13.40 -9.37
N ALA A 182 -5.67 13.34 -10.30
CA ALA A 182 -5.30 14.47 -11.13
C ALA A 182 -4.84 14.05 -12.53
N GLY A 183 -5.18 14.88 -13.50
CA GLY A 183 -4.55 14.96 -14.81
C GLY A 183 -3.89 16.31 -14.93
N LEU A 184 -2.57 16.28 -15.16
CA LEU A 184 -1.73 17.44 -15.31
C LEU A 184 -1.12 17.41 -16.72
N GLU A 185 -1.12 18.55 -17.40
CA GLU A 185 -0.81 18.63 -18.83
C GLU A 185 0.25 19.69 -19.10
N SER A 186 1.25 19.32 -19.89
CA SER A 186 2.24 20.23 -20.48
C SER A 186 2.01 20.34 -21.99
N ALA A 187 2.92 20.99 -22.73
CA ALA A 187 2.89 20.93 -24.19
C ALA A 187 3.12 19.50 -24.73
N ASP A 188 3.82 18.65 -23.97
CA ASP A 188 4.39 17.39 -24.46
C ASP A 188 3.64 16.15 -23.96
N VAL A 189 3.03 16.19 -22.77
CA VAL A 189 2.38 15.03 -22.15
C VAL A 189 1.15 15.40 -21.33
N LEU A 190 0.16 14.51 -21.27
CA LEU A 190 -0.86 14.47 -20.20
C LEU A 190 -0.46 13.38 -19.20
N GLY A 191 -0.05 13.78 -18.00
CA GLY A 191 0.16 12.88 -16.87
C GLY A 191 -1.15 12.62 -16.14
N LEU A 192 -1.59 11.36 -16.08
CA LEU A 192 -2.75 10.92 -15.29
C LEU A 192 -2.23 10.22 -14.04
N ILE A 193 -2.46 10.85 -12.88
CA ILE A 193 -1.91 10.45 -11.60
C ILE A 193 -3.02 9.80 -10.77
N GLU A 194 -2.80 8.55 -10.36
CA GLU A 194 -3.53 7.88 -9.27
C GLU A 194 -2.70 8.04 -8.00
N ALA A 195 -3.27 8.65 -6.96
CA ALA A 195 -2.59 8.89 -5.70
C ALA A 195 -3.03 7.89 -4.63
N LYS A 196 -2.09 7.50 -3.77
CA LYS A 196 -2.32 6.71 -2.55
C LYS A 196 -1.50 7.25 -1.40
N ASN A 197 -2.06 7.13 -0.21
CA ASN A 197 -1.36 7.38 1.06
C ASN A 197 -1.04 6.08 1.82
N HIS A 198 -1.10 4.93 1.14
CA HIS A 198 -0.82 3.64 1.74
C HIS A 198 0.02 2.75 0.86
N LEU A 199 0.84 1.93 1.51
CA LEU A 199 1.75 1.00 0.86
C LEU A 199 1.04 -0.33 0.58
N SER A 200 1.10 -0.77 -0.68
CA SER A 200 0.55 -2.03 -1.15
C SER A 200 1.59 -2.84 -1.91
N ASP A 201 1.39 -4.16 -2.00
CA ASP A 201 2.31 -5.08 -2.70
C ASP A 201 2.06 -5.07 -4.22
N ASP A 202 0.84 -4.68 -4.64
CA ASP A 202 0.43 -4.56 -6.03
C ASP A 202 -0.64 -3.47 -6.20
N LEU A 203 -1.02 -3.20 -7.45
CA LEU A 203 -2.07 -2.24 -7.81
C LEU A 203 -3.11 -2.88 -8.74
N ASN A 204 -4.35 -2.39 -8.67
CA ASN A 204 -5.37 -2.74 -9.66
C ASN A 204 -5.14 -1.95 -10.95
N ILE A 205 -4.74 -2.65 -12.00
CA ILE A 205 -4.41 -2.11 -13.33
C ILE A 205 -5.51 -1.19 -13.87
N ARG A 206 -6.78 -1.47 -13.54
CA ARG A 206 -7.93 -0.67 -14.00
C ARG A 206 -7.83 0.80 -13.60
N GLN A 207 -7.27 1.12 -12.43
CA GLN A 207 -7.15 2.50 -11.94
C GLN A 207 -6.32 3.36 -12.90
N LEU A 208 -5.32 2.76 -13.55
CA LEU A 208 -4.48 3.41 -14.55
C LEU A 208 -5.00 3.22 -15.98
N TYR A 209 -5.40 1.99 -16.32
CA TYR A 209 -5.75 1.60 -17.68
C TYR A 209 -6.99 2.33 -18.20
N PHE A 210 -8.02 2.50 -17.37
CA PHE A 210 -9.27 3.14 -17.80
C PHE A 210 -9.09 4.62 -18.16
N PRO A 211 -8.49 5.46 -17.30
CA PRO A 211 -8.10 6.82 -17.67
C PRO A 211 -7.18 6.85 -18.90
N PHE A 212 -6.11 6.04 -18.91
CA PHE A 212 -5.16 5.96 -20.02
C PHE A 212 -5.85 5.69 -21.36
N ARG A 213 -6.73 4.68 -21.44
CA ARG A 213 -7.44 4.32 -22.67
C ARG A 213 -8.36 5.41 -23.16
N ARG A 214 -9.09 6.04 -22.24
CA ARG A 214 -10.00 7.15 -22.57
C ARG A 214 -9.25 8.30 -23.23
N PHE A 215 -8.17 8.76 -22.61
CA PHE A 215 -7.46 9.94 -23.10
C PHE A 215 -6.56 9.64 -24.29
N SER A 216 -5.93 8.46 -24.34
CA SER A 216 -5.09 8.07 -25.49
C SER A 216 -5.88 7.91 -26.79
N GLN A 217 -7.20 7.68 -26.71
CA GLN A 217 -8.08 7.68 -27.88
C GLN A 217 -8.54 9.10 -28.29
N ALA A 218 -8.58 10.03 -27.35
CA ALA A 218 -9.13 11.36 -27.54
C ALA A 218 -8.06 12.42 -27.87
N LEU A 219 -6.81 12.17 -27.50
CA LEU A 219 -5.69 13.10 -27.63
C LEU A 219 -4.66 12.61 -28.63
N THR A 220 -4.02 13.55 -29.31
CA THR A 220 -2.82 13.30 -30.13
C THR A 220 -1.53 13.31 -29.30
N LYS A 221 -1.59 13.94 -28.11
CA LYS A 221 -0.51 14.03 -27.14
C LYS A 221 -0.34 12.69 -26.39
N PRO A 222 0.89 12.25 -26.10
CA PRO A 222 1.14 11.11 -25.22
C PRO A 222 0.42 11.24 -23.87
N VAL A 223 -0.08 10.12 -23.37
CA VAL A 223 -0.69 10.02 -22.05
C VAL A 223 0.19 9.14 -21.17
N ALA A 224 0.70 9.69 -20.07
CA ALA A 224 1.50 8.96 -19.10
C ALA A 224 0.62 8.52 -17.93
N ALA A 225 0.51 7.20 -17.71
CA ALA A 225 -0.16 6.66 -16.54
C ALA A 225 0.83 6.58 -15.37
N VAL A 226 0.53 7.31 -14.30
CA VAL A 226 1.42 7.44 -13.14
C VAL A 226 0.68 7.01 -11.87
N TYR A 227 1.34 6.20 -11.07
CA TYR A 227 0.92 5.85 -9.73
C TYR A 227 1.84 6.54 -8.72
N GLN A 228 1.27 7.29 -7.78
CA GLN A 228 1.99 7.98 -6.73
C GLN A 228 1.58 7.43 -5.37
N VAL A 229 2.56 6.99 -4.58
CA VAL A 229 2.35 6.62 -3.18
C VAL A 229 3.13 7.57 -2.29
N TYR A 230 2.46 8.18 -1.32
CA TYR A 230 3.11 8.98 -0.29
C TYR A 230 3.01 8.27 1.07
N SER A 231 4.15 8.05 1.71
CA SER A 231 4.20 7.56 3.09
C SER A 231 5.52 7.98 3.74
N ASN A 232 5.44 8.35 5.01
CA ASN A 232 6.56 8.76 5.85
C ASN A 232 7.49 9.82 5.22
N GLY A 233 6.91 10.82 4.56
CA GLY A 233 7.68 11.91 3.93
C GLY A 233 8.36 11.56 2.61
N ILE A 234 8.06 10.39 2.04
CA ILE A 234 8.61 9.94 0.75
C ILE A 234 7.49 9.79 -0.28
N PHE A 235 7.70 10.39 -1.45
CA PHE A 235 6.90 10.16 -2.64
C PHE A 235 7.53 9.03 -3.47
N HIS A 236 6.80 7.97 -3.70
CA HIS A 236 7.15 6.89 -4.61
C HIS A 236 6.33 7.06 -5.89
N LEU A 237 7.00 7.30 -7.01
CA LEU A 237 6.34 7.47 -8.31
C LEU A 237 6.68 6.31 -9.22
N TYR A 238 5.65 5.82 -9.92
CA TYR A 238 5.74 4.72 -10.87
C TYR A 238 5.01 5.11 -12.15
N ARG A 239 5.71 5.09 -13.28
CA ARG A 239 5.12 5.30 -14.60
C ARG A 239 4.96 3.95 -15.29
N PHE A 240 3.75 3.73 -15.81
CA PHE A 240 3.41 2.52 -16.55
C PHE A 240 3.01 2.85 -17.99
N ASP A 241 3.37 1.96 -18.91
CA ASP A 241 2.88 1.92 -20.28
C ASP A 241 2.16 0.58 -20.52
N PHE A 242 1.41 0.48 -21.62
CA PHE A 242 0.73 -0.75 -22.06
C PHE A 242 1.30 -1.18 -23.41
N GLU A 243 1.94 -2.35 -23.48
CA GLU A 243 2.52 -2.85 -24.74
C GLU A 243 1.47 -3.18 -25.79
N ASP A 244 0.33 -3.74 -25.37
CA ASP A 244 -0.88 -3.89 -26.17
C ASP A 244 -2.00 -3.09 -25.51
N ILE A 245 -2.33 -1.94 -26.09
CA ILE A 245 -3.37 -1.05 -25.57
C ILE A 245 -4.76 -1.70 -25.44
N LEU A 246 -5.01 -2.86 -26.05
CA LEU A 246 -6.28 -3.59 -25.86
C LEU A 246 -6.25 -4.52 -24.65
N ARG A 247 -5.06 -4.87 -24.15
CA ARG A 247 -4.84 -5.84 -23.07
C ARG A 247 -4.38 -5.13 -21.79
N PRO A 248 -5.22 -5.03 -20.75
CA PRO A 248 -4.79 -4.47 -19.47
C PRO A 248 -3.55 -5.16 -18.89
N GLU A 249 -3.45 -6.48 -19.02
CA GLU A 249 -2.34 -7.27 -18.50
C GLU A 249 -0.99 -7.01 -19.19
N SER A 250 -0.98 -6.24 -20.28
CA SER A 250 0.25 -5.80 -20.96
C SER A 250 0.93 -4.60 -20.29
N ILE A 251 0.44 -4.19 -19.13
CA ILE A 251 1.05 -3.12 -18.33
C ILE A 251 2.50 -3.46 -18.02
N ARG A 252 3.38 -2.47 -18.14
CA ARG A 252 4.79 -2.58 -17.77
C ARG A 252 5.26 -1.33 -17.05
N LEU A 253 6.09 -1.51 -16.04
CA LEU A 253 6.79 -0.39 -15.41
C LEU A 253 7.84 0.15 -16.39
N VAL A 254 7.82 1.45 -16.63
CA VAL A 254 8.77 2.15 -17.51
C VAL A 254 9.77 2.96 -16.71
N LYS A 255 9.32 3.62 -15.65
CA LYS A 255 10.14 4.47 -14.81
C LYS A 255 9.63 4.44 -13.37
N SER A 256 10.54 4.47 -12.41
CA SER A 256 10.24 4.70 -11.00
C SER A 256 11.25 5.68 -10.40
N ALA A 257 10.83 6.41 -9.38
CA ALA A 257 11.70 7.32 -8.63
C ALA A 257 11.12 7.59 -7.24
N ARG A 258 12.00 8.04 -6.34
CA ARG A 258 11.64 8.45 -4.98
C ARG A 258 12.00 9.90 -4.75
N TYR A 259 11.12 10.65 -4.10
CA TYR A 259 11.34 12.06 -3.77
C TYR A 259 11.02 12.37 -2.32
N THR A 260 11.59 13.44 -1.80
CA THR A 260 11.24 14.00 -0.48
C THR A 260 11.29 15.52 -0.52
N LEU A 261 10.45 16.15 0.30
CA LEU A 261 10.40 17.61 0.47
C LEU A 261 11.32 18.11 1.59
N THR A 262 11.78 17.20 2.45
CA THR A 262 12.59 17.51 3.62
C THR A 262 13.79 16.58 3.63
N PRO A 263 15.03 17.10 3.63
CA PRO A 263 16.21 16.25 3.59
C PRO A 263 16.33 15.45 4.90
N SER A 264 16.87 14.23 4.82
CA SER A 264 17.18 13.41 5.99
C SER A 264 18.33 14.03 6.77
N SER A 265 18.14 14.19 8.08
CA SER A 265 19.18 14.60 9.02
C SER A 265 19.74 13.40 9.82
N ILE A 266 19.28 12.18 9.53
CA ILE A 266 19.66 10.97 10.25
C ILE A 266 20.96 10.44 9.62
N THR A 267 22.03 10.36 10.41
CA THR A 267 23.33 9.82 10.00
C THR A 267 23.75 8.67 10.90
N LEU A 268 24.82 7.96 10.53
CA LEU A 268 25.39 6.91 11.38
C LEU A 268 25.84 7.46 12.75
N ASP A 269 26.33 8.70 12.82
CA ASP A 269 26.67 9.38 14.09
C ASP A 269 25.44 9.62 14.98
N VAL A 270 24.30 9.97 14.36
CA VAL A 270 23.03 10.09 15.09
C VAL A 270 22.63 8.74 15.66
N ILE A 271 22.75 7.65 14.89
CA ILE A 271 22.44 6.30 15.36
C ILE A 271 23.35 5.88 16.52
N ASP A 272 24.67 6.09 16.40
CA ASP A 272 25.65 5.79 17.45
C ASP A 272 25.33 6.53 18.76
N LYS A 273 24.98 7.81 18.66
CA LYS A 273 24.54 8.61 19.82
C LYS A 273 23.27 8.06 20.45
N LEU A 274 22.29 7.62 19.65
CA LEU A 274 21.05 7.03 20.16
C LEU A 274 21.32 5.70 20.88
N LEU A 275 22.16 4.83 20.34
CA LEU A 275 22.55 3.56 20.99
C LEU A 275 23.19 3.78 22.37
N LYS A 276 23.97 4.84 22.54
CA LYS A 276 24.61 5.20 23.81
C LYS A 276 23.66 5.81 24.84
N THR A 277 22.53 6.36 24.41
CA THR A 277 21.67 7.20 25.26
C THR A 277 20.29 6.60 25.54
N VAL A 278 19.78 5.73 24.66
CA VAL A 278 18.49 5.07 24.88
C VAL A 278 18.67 3.91 25.87
N PRO A 279 17.96 3.92 27.01
CA PRO A 279 18.02 2.82 27.96
C PRO A 279 17.27 1.60 27.40
N ILE A 280 17.88 0.42 27.56
CA ILE A 280 17.22 -0.85 27.30
C ILE A 280 16.18 -1.10 28.41
N MET A 281 14.98 -1.51 28.00
CA MET A 281 13.86 -1.84 28.86
C MET A 281 13.54 -3.33 28.77
N ALA A 282 12.86 -3.86 29.79
CA ALA A 282 12.34 -5.22 29.73
C ALA A 282 11.29 -5.36 28.61
N GLU A 283 11.26 -6.52 27.97
CA GLU A 283 10.24 -6.84 26.96
C GLU A 283 8.83 -6.82 27.59
N PRO A 284 7.80 -6.36 26.85
CA PRO A 284 6.45 -6.29 27.37
C PRO A 284 5.84 -7.69 27.59
N GLU A 285 5.49 -8.02 28.85
CA GLU A 285 5.02 -9.36 29.24
C GLU A 285 3.78 -9.87 28.46
N ALA A 286 2.82 -8.97 28.16
CA ALA A 286 1.55 -9.33 27.53
C ALA A 286 1.53 -9.14 26.01
N ILE A 287 2.63 -8.68 25.40
CA ILE A 287 2.68 -8.37 23.97
C ILE A 287 3.72 -9.28 23.32
N PRO A 288 3.33 -10.11 22.34
CA PRO A 288 4.28 -11.00 21.68
C PRO A 288 5.32 -10.19 20.90
N PHE A 289 6.57 -10.66 20.89
CA PHE A 289 7.62 -10.12 20.01
C PHE A 289 7.10 -10.02 18.55
N PRO A 290 7.41 -8.94 17.82
CA PRO A 290 6.75 -8.63 16.56
C PRO A 290 7.02 -9.67 15.46
N GLN A 291 6.10 -9.73 14.50
CA GLN A 291 6.22 -10.55 13.29
C GLN A 291 5.64 -9.79 12.09
N ALA A 292 6.29 -8.68 11.73
CA ALA A 292 5.86 -7.76 10.69
C ALA A 292 7.07 -7.32 9.86
N ASP A 293 7.32 -7.98 8.73
CA ASP A 293 8.58 -7.84 7.99
C ASP A 293 8.66 -6.56 7.12
N SER A 294 7.89 -5.52 7.44
CA SER A 294 8.01 -4.19 6.84
C SER A 294 7.77 -3.10 7.90
N PHE A 295 8.82 -2.41 8.31
CA PHE A 295 8.66 -1.29 9.24
C PHE A 295 7.87 -0.14 8.61
N ALA A 296 8.05 0.10 7.31
CA ALA A 296 7.29 1.10 6.56
C ALA A 296 5.77 0.86 6.64
N ARG A 297 5.31 -0.40 6.59
CA ARG A 297 3.89 -0.73 6.79
C ARG A 297 3.40 -0.54 8.23
N VAL A 298 4.27 -0.66 9.24
CA VAL A 298 3.94 -0.30 10.64
C VAL A 298 3.71 1.20 10.76
N ILE A 299 4.60 2.00 10.16
CA ILE A 299 4.46 3.48 10.14
C ILE A 299 3.19 3.86 9.39
N ASN A 300 2.96 3.32 8.20
CA ASN A 300 1.80 3.64 7.38
C ASN A 300 0.47 3.29 8.05
N LEU A 301 0.42 2.18 8.82
CA LEU A 301 -0.73 1.89 9.69
C LEU A 301 -0.94 2.98 10.75
N CYS A 302 0.13 3.49 11.35
CA CYS A 302 0.03 4.58 12.34
C CYS A 302 -0.42 5.90 11.70
N GLU A 303 0.02 6.21 10.47
CA GLU A 303 -0.47 7.35 9.67
C GLU A 303 -1.99 7.25 9.46
N GLN A 304 -2.51 6.06 9.12
CA GLN A 304 -3.95 5.85 8.94
C GLN A 304 -4.76 5.98 10.24
N LEU A 305 -4.16 5.61 11.38
CA LEU A 305 -4.78 5.74 12.70
C LEU A 305 -4.76 7.19 13.23
N GLN A 306 -4.03 8.09 12.59
CA GLN A 306 -4.03 9.52 12.91
C GLN A 306 -5.36 10.18 12.53
N ASP A 307 -5.98 9.73 11.44
CA ASP A 307 -7.24 10.28 10.95
C ASP A 307 -8.45 9.83 11.79
N SER A 308 -8.46 8.56 12.21
CA SER A 308 -9.56 7.98 12.98
C SER A 308 -9.17 6.65 13.63
N GLU A 309 -9.92 6.26 14.65
CA GLU A 309 -9.87 4.90 15.20
C GLU A 309 -10.40 3.90 14.17
N LEU A 310 -9.71 2.76 14.02
CA LEU A 310 -10.03 1.76 13.00
C LEU A 310 -10.35 0.41 13.64
N SER A 311 -11.43 -0.21 13.18
CA SER A 311 -11.71 -1.61 13.50
C SER A 311 -10.82 -2.54 12.67
N VAL A 312 -10.63 -3.78 13.12
CA VAL A 312 -9.93 -4.83 12.33
C VAL A 312 -10.52 -4.97 10.93
N GLU A 313 -11.84 -4.84 10.81
CA GLU A 313 -12.57 -4.91 9.56
C GLU A 313 -12.27 -3.70 8.68
N ALA A 314 -12.23 -2.48 9.24
CA ALA A 314 -11.86 -1.27 8.51
C ALA A 314 -10.41 -1.35 8.00
N ILE A 315 -9.47 -1.87 8.81
CA ILE A 315 -8.07 -2.06 8.41
C ILE A 315 -7.97 -3.03 7.22
N THR A 316 -8.71 -4.14 7.30
CA THR A 316 -8.71 -5.19 6.26
C THR A 316 -9.39 -4.74 4.97
N GLU A 317 -10.48 -3.97 5.05
CA GLU A 317 -11.27 -3.54 3.88
C GLU A 317 -10.71 -2.30 3.16
N ASN A 318 -9.94 -1.44 3.86
CA ASN A 318 -9.56 -0.14 3.31
C ASN A 318 -8.06 0.05 3.06
N TYR A 319 -7.17 -0.78 3.60
CA TYR A 319 -5.73 -0.48 3.63
C TYR A 319 -4.83 -1.64 3.20
N ASP A 320 -5.32 -2.51 2.30
CA ASP A 320 -4.54 -3.58 1.66
C ASP A 320 -3.84 -4.54 2.64
N PHE A 321 -4.45 -4.75 3.80
CA PHE A 321 -4.07 -5.80 4.74
C PHE A 321 -4.99 -7.02 4.59
N THR A 322 -4.41 -8.22 4.51
CA THR A 322 -5.16 -9.43 4.86
C THR A 322 -5.47 -9.44 6.35
N SER A 323 -6.53 -10.13 6.79
CA SER A 323 -6.85 -10.23 8.24
C SER A 323 -5.67 -10.72 9.09
N ARG A 324 -4.79 -11.55 8.51
CA ARG A 324 -3.57 -12.03 9.15
C ARG A 324 -2.52 -10.92 9.26
N GLN A 325 -2.31 -10.15 8.19
CA GLN A 325 -1.38 -9.02 8.23
C GLN A 325 -1.89 -7.95 9.21
N THR A 326 -3.19 -7.66 9.25
CA THR A 326 -3.77 -6.71 10.22
C THR A 326 -3.30 -7.00 11.64
N ASN A 327 -3.48 -8.24 12.12
CA ASN A 327 -3.05 -8.63 13.47
C ASN A 327 -1.53 -8.52 13.69
N TYR A 328 -0.72 -8.80 12.67
CA TYR A 328 0.73 -8.71 12.78
C TYR A 328 1.21 -7.27 12.85
N TYR A 329 0.69 -6.38 12.00
CA TYR A 329 1.11 -4.99 11.95
C TYR A 329 0.55 -4.17 13.12
N THR A 330 -0.70 -4.41 13.54
CA THR A 330 -1.24 -3.76 14.74
C THR A 330 -0.55 -4.25 16.01
N GLY A 331 -0.25 -5.55 16.11
CA GLY A 331 0.54 -6.12 17.20
C GLY A 331 1.95 -5.55 17.27
N ALA A 332 2.60 -5.35 16.12
CA ALA A 332 3.91 -4.71 16.03
C ALA A 332 3.89 -3.22 16.45
N ALA A 333 2.88 -2.46 16.04
CA ALA A 333 2.73 -1.07 16.47
C ALA A 333 2.45 -0.97 17.98
N LYS A 334 1.65 -1.90 18.53
CA LYS A 334 1.39 -2.02 19.96
C LYS A 334 2.64 -2.38 20.76
N TYR A 335 3.48 -3.29 20.23
CA TYR A 335 4.77 -3.65 20.83
C TYR A 335 5.69 -2.43 21.04
N LEU A 336 5.67 -1.47 20.10
CA LEU A 336 6.44 -0.22 20.19
C LEU A 336 5.76 0.88 21.02
N GLY A 337 4.60 0.57 21.62
CA GLY A 337 3.81 1.54 22.39
C GLY A 337 3.14 2.63 21.55
N LEU A 338 3.07 2.48 20.22
CA LEU A 338 2.48 3.47 19.32
C LEU A 338 0.96 3.39 19.27
N VAL A 339 0.40 2.20 19.46
CA VAL A 339 -1.01 1.91 19.24
C VAL A 339 -1.60 1.17 20.44
N ASN A 340 -2.86 1.44 20.76
CA ASN A 340 -3.67 0.71 21.72
C ASN A 340 -4.79 -0.09 21.03
N ASP A 341 -5.32 -1.11 21.72
CA ASP A 341 -6.47 -1.90 21.31
C ASP A 341 -7.54 -1.81 22.41
N THR A 342 -8.69 -1.22 22.07
CA THR A 342 -9.87 -1.16 22.94
C THR A 342 -11.02 -1.88 22.25
N ASN A 343 -11.38 -3.08 22.70
CA ASN A 343 -12.49 -3.87 22.14
C ASN A 343 -12.40 -4.09 20.61
N ARG A 344 -11.21 -4.38 20.07
CA ARG A 344 -10.94 -4.56 18.62
C ARG A 344 -11.04 -3.26 17.80
N MET A 345 -11.03 -2.12 18.48
CA MET A 345 -10.79 -0.80 17.90
C MET A 345 -9.35 -0.39 18.19
N TRP A 346 -8.61 -0.10 17.13
CA TRP A 346 -7.22 0.34 17.20
C TRP A 346 -7.16 1.87 17.15
N SER A 347 -6.33 2.45 17.99
CA SER A 347 -6.10 3.90 18.05
C SER A 347 -4.65 4.20 18.44
N LEU A 348 -4.15 5.38 18.09
CA LEU A 348 -2.83 5.82 18.55
C LEU A 348 -2.84 6.02 20.08
N THR A 349 -1.74 5.68 20.75
CA THR A 349 -1.49 6.15 22.12
C THR A 349 -1.11 7.63 22.11
N ASP A 350 -1.08 8.29 23.26
CA ASP A 350 -0.55 9.67 23.36
C ASP A 350 0.88 9.79 22.80
N PHE A 351 1.70 8.75 23.02
CA PHE A 351 3.03 8.67 22.44
C PHE A 351 2.96 8.51 20.91
N GLY A 352 2.16 7.58 20.40
CA GLY A 352 2.01 7.37 18.96
C GLY A 352 1.48 8.61 18.23
N ALA A 353 0.48 9.28 18.80
CA ALA A 353 -0.08 10.52 18.25
C ALA A 353 0.98 11.63 18.17
N LYS A 354 1.79 11.80 19.22
CA LYS A 354 2.91 12.75 19.21
C LYS A 354 3.95 12.40 18.15
N VAL A 355 4.29 11.12 17.99
CA VAL A 355 5.26 10.67 16.99
C VAL A 355 4.74 10.93 15.57
N MET A 356 3.49 10.58 15.27
CA MET A 356 2.90 10.79 13.93
C MET A 356 2.73 12.28 13.59
N ALA A 357 2.42 13.13 14.58
CA ALA A 357 2.31 14.58 14.39
C ALA A 357 3.65 15.32 14.25
N SER A 358 4.79 14.66 14.48
CA SER A 358 6.12 15.26 14.30
C SER A 358 6.52 15.26 12.83
N GLU A 359 7.44 16.16 12.44
CA GLU A 359 8.02 16.14 11.09
C GLU A 359 8.83 14.86 10.84
N ARG A 360 9.14 14.57 9.57
CA ARG A 360 9.76 13.31 9.09
C ARG A 360 10.99 12.87 9.92
N ASN A 361 11.97 13.72 10.16
CA ASN A 361 13.21 13.37 10.87
C ASN A 361 12.96 13.14 12.37
N GLU A 362 12.26 14.03 13.05
CA GLU A 362 11.86 13.89 14.45
C GLU A 362 11.04 12.62 14.68
N ARG A 363 10.06 12.35 13.81
CA ARG A 363 9.28 11.12 13.80
C ARG A 363 10.18 9.90 13.68
N ASN A 364 11.06 9.87 12.68
CA ASN A 364 11.99 8.76 12.46
C ASN A 364 12.93 8.56 13.64
N VAL A 365 13.46 9.63 14.25
CA VAL A 365 14.27 9.54 15.48
C VAL A 365 13.47 8.98 16.65
N ALA A 366 12.21 9.37 16.82
CA ALA A 366 11.36 8.83 17.88
C ALA A 366 11.04 7.34 17.68
N LEU A 367 10.83 6.91 16.43
CA LEU A 367 10.66 5.51 16.06
C LEU A 367 11.93 4.69 16.31
N ILE A 368 13.10 5.21 15.93
CA ILE A 368 14.39 4.57 16.25
C ILE A 368 14.57 4.42 17.76
N LYS A 369 14.24 5.45 18.54
CA LYS A 369 14.28 5.37 20.01
C LYS A 369 13.32 4.30 20.55
N ALA A 370 12.13 4.16 19.97
CA ALA A 370 11.19 3.11 20.37
C ALA A 370 11.78 1.71 20.12
N LEU A 371 12.41 1.50 18.96
CA LEU A 371 13.12 0.26 18.64
C LEU A 371 14.27 -0.02 19.62
N LEU A 372 15.13 0.97 19.87
CA LEU A 372 16.35 0.83 20.68
C LEU A 372 16.12 0.60 22.17
N ARG A 373 14.88 0.74 22.65
CA ARG A 373 14.51 0.31 24.00
C ARG A 373 14.49 -1.22 24.15
N HIS A 374 14.45 -1.96 23.04
CA HIS A 374 14.38 -3.41 23.04
C HIS A 374 15.76 -4.01 22.74
N GLU A 375 16.20 -4.93 23.60
CA GLU A 375 17.58 -5.45 23.65
C GLU A 375 18.05 -5.99 22.30
N VAL A 376 17.21 -6.79 21.63
CA VAL A 376 17.55 -7.40 20.34
C VAL A 376 17.82 -6.36 19.27
N PHE A 377 16.95 -5.36 19.13
CA PHE A 377 17.12 -4.31 18.11
C PHE A 377 18.35 -3.44 18.41
N HIS A 378 18.58 -3.14 19.69
CA HIS A 378 19.79 -2.45 20.15
C HIS A 378 21.06 -3.22 19.78
N ALA A 379 21.14 -4.49 20.16
CA ALA A 379 22.31 -5.34 19.91
C ALA A 379 22.59 -5.55 18.41
N VAL A 380 21.54 -5.75 17.59
CA VAL A 380 21.71 -5.92 16.15
C VAL A 380 22.17 -4.61 15.50
N LEU A 381 21.62 -3.45 15.88
CA LEU A 381 22.04 -2.17 15.31
C LEU A 381 23.44 -1.76 15.77
N ALA A 382 23.82 -2.05 17.02
CA ALA A 382 25.19 -1.89 17.50
C ALA A 382 26.17 -2.73 16.67
N ARG A 383 25.82 -4.00 16.42
CA ARG A 383 26.63 -4.87 15.55
C ARG A 383 26.69 -4.37 14.10
N ALA A 384 25.62 -3.73 13.61
CA ALA A 384 25.61 -3.13 12.28
C ALA A 384 26.62 -1.97 12.18
N LEU A 385 26.64 -1.08 13.17
CA LEU A 385 27.63 0.00 13.24
C LEU A 385 29.07 -0.51 13.34
N GLU A 386 29.31 -1.55 14.14
CA GLU A 386 30.64 -2.16 14.27
C GLU A 386 31.17 -2.72 12.95
N ARG A 387 30.28 -3.28 12.11
CA ARG A 387 30.65 -3.93 10.84
C ARG A 387 30.54 -3.03 9.62
N GLY A 388 29.82 -1.91 9.72
CA GLY A 388 29.51 -1.06 8.57
C GLY A 388 28.43 -1.64 7.64
N GLU A 389 27.70 -2.66 8.08
CA GLU A 389 26.60 -3.28 7.32
C GLU A 389 25.62 -4.00 8.27
N VAL A 390 24.36 -4.15 7.84
CA VAL A 390 23.35 -4.86 8.62
C VAL A 390 23.69 -6.36 8.69
N PRO A 391 23.70 -6.99 9.89
CA PRO A 391 24.04 -8.40 10.03
C PRO A 391 23.09 -9.33 9.27
N ASP A 392 23.62 -10.47 8.84
CA ASP A 392 22.81 -11.50 8.21
C ASP A 392 21.81 -12.15 9.18
N ARG A 393 20.83 -12.85 8.60
CA ARG A 393 19.74 -13.49 9.36
C ARG A 393 20.25 -14.50 10.39
N ALA A 394 21.35 -15.20 10.10
CA ALA A 394 21.93 -16.18 11.02
C ALA A 394 22.51 -15.50 12.27
N THR A 395 23.25 -14.40 12.09
CA THR A 395 23.79 -13.58 13.19
C THR A 395 22.65 -13.01 14.04
N ILE A 396 21.58 -12.53 13.42
CA ILE A 396 20.39 -12.01 14.13
C ILE A 396 19.75 -13.11 14.98
N VAL A 397 19.61 -14.33 14.46
CA VAL A 397 19.07 -15.47 15.23
C VAL A 397 19.92 -15.73 16.48
N SER A 398 21.26 -15.74 16.35
CA SER A 398 22.15 -15.92 17.50
C SER A 398 22.02 -14.82 18.55
N ILE A 399 21.82 -13.56 18.12
CA ILE A 399 21.56 -12.44 19.05
C ILE A 399 20.22 -12.65 19.77
N MET A 400 19.15 -13.02 19.05
CA MET A 400 17.83 -13.28 19.64
C MET A 400 17.84 -14.43 20.65
N GLU A 401 18.60 -15.50 20.39
CA GLU A 401 18.75 -16.64 21.31
C GLU A 401 19.49 -16.23 22.59
N ALA A 402 20.44 -15.30 22.50
CA ALA A 402 21.18 -14.77 23.66
C ALA A 402 20.32 -13.85 24.55
N SER A 403 19.31 -13.16 24.01
CA SER A 403 18.43 -12.23 24.74
C SER A 403 17.26 -12.90 25.48
N ASN A 404 17.25 -14.25 25.60
CA ASN A 404 16.31 -15.02 26.42
C ASN A 404 14.80 -14.67 26.25
N LEU A 405 14.34 -14.48 25.02
CA LEU A 405 12.97 -14.04 24.69
C LEU A 405 11.83 -15.05 24.99
N GLU A 406 12.12 -16.19 25.63
CA GLU A 406 11.15 -17.29 25.86
C GLU A 406 10.43 -17.79 24.59
N LEU A 407 11.13 -17.81 23.45
CA LEU A 407 10.59 -18.23 22.15
C LEU A 407 11.09 -19.61 21.73
N SER A 408 10.26 -20.38 21.02
CA SER A 408 10.72 -21.58 20.33
C SER A 408 11.72 -21.23 19.21
N GLN A 409 12.66 -22.14 18.91
CA GLN A 409 13.65 -21.93 17.85
C GLN A 409 13.02 -21.61 16.48
N SER A 410 11.92 -22.28 16.14
CA SER A 410 11.14 -22.00 14.93
C SER A 410 10.52 -20.60 14.93
N THR A 411 10.13 -20.08 16.10
CA THR A 411 9.60 -18.73 16.26
C THR A 411 10.67 -17.68 16.18
N VAL A 412 11.84 -17.91 16.79
CA VAL A 412 13.02 -17.05 16.66
C VAL A 412 13.41 -16.91 15.20
N THR A 413 13.58 -18.03 14.49
CA THR A 413 13.94 -18.03 13.06
C THR A 413 12.94 -17.23 12.24
N ARG A 414 11.63 -17.34 12.51
CA ARG A 414 10.62 -16.57 11.80
C ARG A 414 10.75 -15.07 12.07
N ARG A 415 10.83 -14.68 13.35
CA ARG A 415 10.83 -13.28 13.81
C ARG A 415 12.16 -12.55 13.57
N ALA A 416 13.25 -13.27 13.33
CA ALA A 416 14.51 -12.68 12.86
C ALA A 416 14.34 -11.92 11.52
N GLY A 417 13.36 -12.30 10.69
CA GLY A 417 13.01 -11.53 9.48
C GLY A 417 12.50 -10.12 9.80
N THR A 418 11.72 -9.99 10.87
CA THR A 418 11.20 -8.70 11.34
C THR A 418 12.34 -7.83 11.86
N VAL A 419 13.23 -8.40 12.66
CA VAL A 419 14.42 -7.68 13.17
C VAL A 419 15.30 -7.20 12.02
N LEU A 420 15.61 -8.08 11.06
CA LEU A 420 16.38 -7.75 9.88
C LEU A 420 15.74 -6.59 9.10
N SER A 421 14.45 -6.69 8.79
CA SER A 421 13.71 -5.66 8.04
C SER A 421 13.72 -4.31 8.76
N TRP A 422 13.48 -4.29 10.06
CA TRP A 422 13.39 -3.04 10.83
C TRP A 422 14.76 -2.39 11.01
N VAL A 423 15.81 -3.18 11.27
CA VAL A 423 17.19 -2.65 11.32
C VAL A 423 17.63 -2.17 9.94
N GLN A 424 17.27 -2.87 8.87
CA GLN A 424 17.55 -2.43 7.49
C GLN A 424 16.87 -1.09 7.19
N TRP A 425 15.65 -0.86 7.69
CA TRP A 425 14.99 0.44 7.57
C TRP A 425 15.78 1.54 8.28
N VAL A 426 16.21 1.32 9.53
CA VAL A 426 17.04 2.30 10.26
C VAL A 426 18.36 2.57 9.55
N TRP A 427 19.02 1.52 9.09
CA TRP A 427 20.28 1.62 8.36
C TRP A 427 20.13 2.45 7.09
N SER A 428 19.09 2.16 6.31
CA SER A 428 18.82 2.85 5.05
C SER A 428 18.53 4.34 5.25
N LEU A 429 17.91 4.76 6.36
CA LEU A 429 17.74 6.18 6.68
C LEU A 429 19.07 6.94 6.84
N ALA A 430 20.10 6.26 7.33
CA ALA A 430 21.41 6.84 7.61
C ALA A 430 22.41 6.71 6.45
N THR A 431 22.19 5.77 5.53
CA THR A 431 23.15 5.45 4.46
C THR A 431 22.63 5.70 3.05
N THR A 432 21.32 5.93 2.86
CA THR A 432 20.80 6.24 1.53
C THR A 432 21.18 7.68 1.18
N GLU A 433 21.91 7.84 0.09
CA GLU A 433 22.20 9.17 -0.46
C GLU A 433 20.90 9.84 -0.92
N GLU A 434 20.67 11.05 -0.43
CA GLU A 434 19.64 11.94 -0.97
C GLU A 434 20.27 12.87 -2.00
N LEU A 435 19.84 12.77 -3.25
CA LEU A 435 20.35 13.61 -4.33
C LEU A 435 19.68 14.98 -4.28
N LYS A 436 20.47 16.05 -4.20
CA LYS A 436 19.99 17.40 -4.45
C LYS A 436 19.94 17.62 -5.95
N LEU A 437 18.75 17.91 -6.47
CA LEU A 437 18.53 18.25 -7.88
C LEU A 437 18.77 19.73 -8.15
#